data_AF-U1S5E2-F1
#
_entry.id   AF-U1S5E2-F1
#
_cell.length_a   1.000
_cell.length_b   1.000
_cell.length_c   1.000
_cell.angle_alpha   90.00
_cell.angle_beta   90.00
_cell.angle_gamma   90.00
#
_symmetry.space_group_name_H-M   'P 1'
#
loop_
_entity.id
_entity.type
_entity.pdbx_description
1 polymer ?
#
loop_
_entity_poly.entity_id
_entity_poly.type
_entity_poly.pdbx_seq_one_letter_code
_entity_poly.pdbx_strand_id
1 'polypeptide(L)'
;MPDFSINEEQIKAVAKKLNDVVDSFAADKAIGLLGISIGGFGSLSLTLTYTDFMTKIGKRRTTIETWHASTDTALHDTAKQSKQNDQQWAALFRSDLNQPL
;
A
#
# COMPACT_ATOMS: atom_id res chain seq x y z
N MET A 1 -13.00 1.92 -21.89
CA MET A 1 -11.74 1.37 -21.34
C MET A 1 -12.02 0.94 -19.91
N PRO A 2 -11.47 -0.20 -19.44
CA PRO A 2 -11.53 -0.56 -18.04
C PRO A 2 -10.84 0.52 -17.20
N ASP A 3 -11.44 0.87 -16.07
CA ASP A 3 -10.83 1.76 -15.10
C ASP A 3 -9.85 0.95 -14.24
N PHE A 4 -8.56 1.15 -14.49
CA PHE A 4 -7.47 0.56 -13.70
C PHE A 4 -7.02 1.49 -12.57
N SER A 5 -7.80 2.54 -12.26
CA SER A 5 -7.45 3.47 -11.19
C SER A 5 -7.37 2.74 -9.85
N ILE A 6 -6.27 2.97 -9.16
CA ILE A 6 -6.08 2.49 -7.80
C ILE A 6 -6.94 3.37 -6.89
N ASN A 7 -7.88 2.75 -6.18
CA ASN A 7 -8.76 3.46 -5.26
C ASN A 7 -8.00 3.83 -3.98
N GLU A 8 -7.45 5.05 -3.93
CA GLU A 8 -6.75 5.58 -2.76
C GLU A 8 -7.58 5.54 -1.48
N GLU A 9 -8.90 5.71 -1.57
CA GLU A 9 -9.79 5.68 -0.40
C GLU A 9 -9.89 4.27 0.20
N GLN A 10 -9.85 3.22 -0.62
CA GLN A 10 -9.76 1.84 -0.12
C GLN A 10 -8.41 1.58 0.56
N ILE A 11 -7.31 2.13 0.04
CA ILE A 11 -5.98 2.02 0.67
C ILE A 11 -5.97 2.74 2.02
N LYS A 12 -6.46 3.98 2.07
CA LYS A 12 -6.58 4.76 3.32
C LYS A 12 -7.46 4.04 4.33
N ALA A 13 -8.56 3.43 3.89
CA ALA A 13 -9.43 2.65 4.76
C ALA A 13 -8.74 1.40 5.33
N VAL A 14 -7.95 0.69 4.53
CA VAL A 14 -7.17 -0.47 4.99
C VAL A 14 -6.06 -0.04 5.94
N ALA A 15 -5.31 1.02 5.60
CA ALA A 15 -4.27 1.60 6.46
C ALA A 15 -4.85 2.09 7.80
N LYS A 16 -6.03 2.71 7.77
CA LYS A 16 -6.76 3.12 8.97
C LYS A 16 -7.17 1.93 9.82
N LYS A 17 -7.76 0.88 9.24
CA LYS A 17 -8.10 -0.35 9.99
C LYS A 17 -6.88 -1.02 10.63
N LEU A 18 -5.74 -1.03 9.93
CA LEU A 18 -4.48 -1.53 10.48
C LEU A 18 -4.01 -0.68 11.67
N ASN A 19 -4.16 0.64 11.60
CA ASN A 19 -3.89 1.54 12.71
C ASN A 19 -4.88 1.38 13.87
N ASP A 20 -6.17 1.23 13.59
CA ASP A 20 -7.19 1.03 14.63
C ASP A 20 -6.92 -0.27 15.41
N VAL A 21 -6.46 -1.33 14.74
CA VAL A 21 -6.03 -2.60 15.37
C VAL A 21 -4.76 -2.39 16.21
N VAL A 22 -3.81 -1.60 15.70
CA VAL A 22 -2.60 -1.20 16.43
C VAL A 22 -2.95 -0.45 17.72
N ASP A 23 -3.86 0.51 17.63
CA ASP A 23 -4.30 1.36 18.73
C ASP A 23 -5.16 0.59 19.76
N SER A 24 -6.00 -0.35 19.31
CA SER A 24 -6.81 -1.17 20.22
C SER A 24 -5.94 -2.02 21.15
N PHE A 25 -4.85 -2.59 20.64
CA PHE A 25 -3.93 -3.34 21.50
C PHE A 25 -3.07 -2.44 22.40
N ALA A 26 -2.75 -1.23 21.97
CA ALA A 26 -2.06 -0.25 22.82
C ALA A 26 -2.97 0.22 23.97
N ALA A 27 -4.26 0.40 23.72
CA ALA A 27 -5.26 0.72 24.74
C ALA A 27 -5.46 -0.44 25.73
N ASP A 28 -5.52 -1.69 25.25
CA ASP A 28 -5.59 -2.88 26.12
C ASP A 28 -4.37 -3.01 27.04
N LYS A 29 -3.18 -2.60 26.58
CA LYS A 29 -1.98 -2.54 27.44
C LYS A 29 -2.11 -1.51 28.56
N ALA A 30 -2.75 -0.37 28.33
CA ALA A 30 -2.94 0.63 29.38
C ALA A 30 -3.89 0.12 30.48
N ILE A 31 -4.93 -0.63 30.10
CA ILE A 31 -5.86 -1.27 31.03
C ILE A 31 -5.18 -2.44 31.77
N GLY A 32 -4.38 -3.25 31.07
CA GLY A 32 -3.57 -4.32 31.69
C GLY A 32 -2.51 -3.79 32.66
N LEU A 33 -1.85 -2.66 32.37
CA LEU A 33 -0.88 -2.06 33.29
C LEU A 33 -1.51 -1.49 34.57
N LEU A 34 -2.73 -0.95 34.47
CA LEU A 34 -3.46 -0.39 35.61
C LEU A 34 -4.11 -1.48 36.50
N GLY A 35 -4.21 -2.73 36.02
CA GLY A 35 -4.79 -3.85 36.75
C GLY A 35 -3.79 -4.88 37.32
N ILE A 36 -2.52 -4.86 36.90
CA ILE A 36 -1.54 -5.89 37.30
C ILE A 36 -0.61 -5.35 38.40
N SER A 37 -1.12 -5.35 39.62
CA SER A 37 -0.33 -5.93 40.71
C SER A 37 -0.27 -7.44 40.45
N ILE A 38 0.85 -8.11 40.79
CA ILE A 38 1.12 -9.57 40.74
C ILE A 38 1.98 -10.05 39.53
N GLY A 39 3.28 -10.33 39.79
CA GLY A 39 4.06 -11.39 39.11
C GLY A 39 4.98 -10.99 37.94
N GLY A 40 6.23 -10.63 38.24
CA GLY A 40 7.26 -10.10 37.33
C GLY A 40 7.82 -10.99 36.20
N PHE A 41 7.06 -11.94 35.64
CA PHE A 41 7.50 -12.71 34.45
C PHE A 41 6.46 -12.80 33.34
N GLY A 42 5.16 -12.66 33.63
CA GLY A 42 4.10 -12.72 32.60
C GLY A 42 3.97 -11.46 31.75
N SER A 43 4.23 -10.29 32.33
CA SER A 43 4.09 -8.99 31.65
C SER A 43 5.21 -8.70 30.65
N LEU A 44 6.43 -9.18 30.91
CA LEU A 44 7.60 -8.93 30.07
C LEU A 44 7.53 -9.76 28.78
N SER A 45 7.24 -11.05 28.90
CA SER A 45 7.06 -11.96 27.74
C SER A 45 5.91 -11.49 26.85
N LEU A 46 4.78 -11.09 27.44
CA LEU A 46 3.63 -10.54 26.72
C LEU A 46 3.98 -9.21 26.02
N THR A 47 4.79 -8.37 26.66
CA THR A 47 5.27 -7.12 26.08
C THR A 47 6.18 -7.36 24.89
N LEU A 48 7.09 -8.34 24.96
CA LEU A 48 7.99 -8.70 23.87
C LEU A 48 7.25 -9.30 22.67
N THR A 49 6.32 -10.24 22.91
CA THR A 49 5.50 -10.83 21.83
C THR A 49 4.63 -9.79 21.14
N TYR A 50 4.11 -8.84 21.91
CA TYR A 50 3.37 -7.70 21.36
C TYR A 50 4.26 -6.83 20.46
N THR A 51 5.45 -6.44 20.93
CA THR A 51 6.35 -5.59 20.13
C THR A 51 6.75 -6.26 18.82
N ASP A 52 7.01 -7.58 18.82
CA ASP A 52 7.27 -8.35 17.60
C ASP A 52 6.06 -8.38 16.66
N PHE A 53 4.86 -8.62 17.19
CA PHE A 53 3.62 -8.58 16.42
C PHE A 53 3.39 -7.21 15.76
N MET A 54 3.54 -6.12 16.52
CA MET A 54 3.37 -4.75 16.02
C MET A 54 4.40 -4.40 14.95
N THR A 55 5.64 -4.83 15.13
CA THR A 55 6.70 -4.68 14.13
C THR A 55 6.34 -5.38 12.82
N LYS A 56 5.76 -6.59 12.90
CA LYS A 56 5.28 -7.33 11.71
C LYS A 56 4.12 -6.63 11.02
N ILE A 57 3.16 -6.09 11.77
CA ILE A 57 2.03 -5.34 11.21
C ILE A 57 2.51 -4.05 10.52
N GLY A 58 3.39 -3.28 11.17
CA GLY A 58 3.99 -2.08 10.58
C GLY A 58 4.72 -2.38 9.27
N LYS A 59 5.55 -3.43 9.24
CA LYS A 59 6.24 -3.89 8.01
C LYS A 59 5.24 -4.22 6.89
N ARG A 60 4.17 -4.97 7.19
CA ARG A 60 3.14 -5.32 6.20
C ARG A 60 2.46 -4.08 5.62
N ARG A 61 2.14 -3.10 6.47
CA ARG A 61 1.56 -1.82 6.02
C ARG A 61 2.47 -1.11 5.03
N THR A 62 3.74 -0.91 5.39
CA THR A 62 4.71 -0.23 4.51
C THR A 62 4.90 -0.97 3.19
N THR A 63 4.95 -2.31 3.21
CA THR A 63 5.03 -3.11 1.97
C THR A 63 3.82 -2.90 1.07
N ILE A 64 2.61 -2.87 1.63
CA ILE A 64 1.37 -2.65 0.87
C ILE A 64 1.38 -1.25 0.24
N GLU A 65 1.67 -0.22 1.03
CA GLU A 65 1.75 1.18 0.54
C GLU A 65 2.78 1.31 -0.59
N THR A 66 3.96 0.70 -0.44
CA THR A 66 5.02 0.71 -1.46
C THR A 66 4.61 -0.02 -2.73
N TRP A 67 3.98 -1.20 -2.61
CA TRP A 67 3.55 -2.00 -3.76
C TRP A 67 2.47 -1.28 -4.58
N HIS A 68 1.54 -0.60 -3.92
CA HIS A 68 0.53 0.21 -4.62
C HIS A 68 1.17 1.38 -5.36
N ALA A 69 2.07 2.13 -4.72
CA ALA A 69 2.74 3.27 -5.35
C ALA A 69 3.57 2.84 -6.58
N SER A 70 4.30 1.72 -6.49
CA SER A 70 5.08 1.21 -7.63
C SER A 70 4.20 0.69 -8.76
N THR A 71 3.08 0.06 -8.44
CA THR A 71 2.10 -0.42 -9.43
C THR A 71 1.43 0.75 -10.15
N ASP A 72 1.04 1.80 -9.42
CA ASP A 72 0.46 3.02 -10.00
C ASP A 72 1.42 3.68 -11.01
N THR A 73 2.69 3.83 -10.60
CA THR A 73 3.75 4.40 -11.45
C THR A 73 3.92 3.57 -12.73
N ALA A 74 4.00 2.24 -12.61
CA ALA A 74 4.17 1.35 -13.76
C ALA A 74 2.97 1.40 -14.73
N LEU A 75 1.74 1.50 -14.20
CA LEU A 75 0.54 1.67 -15.02
C LEU A 75 0.54 3.01 -15.76
N HIS A 76 0.92 4.09 -15.08
CA HIS A 76 0.99 5.42 -15.69
C HIS A 76 2.05 5.48 -16.80
N ASP A 77 3.23 4.93 -16.56
CA ASP A 77 4.30 4.85 -17.56
C ASP A 77 3.89 4.00 -18.76
N THR A 78 3.22 2.87 -18.52
CA THR A 78 2.69 2.00 -19.59
C THR A 78 1.66 2.75 -20.44
N ALA A 79 0.73 3.47 -19.80
CA ALA A 79 -0.27 4.26 -20.51
C ALA A 79 0.36 5.39 -21.34
N LYS A 80 1.38 6.07 -20.79
CA LYS A 80 2.16 7.09 -21.51
C LYS A 80 2.88 6.51 -22.72
N GLN A 81 3.54 5.36 -22.56
CA GLN A 81 4.24 4.68 -23.64
C GLN A 81 3.27 4.24 -24.74
N SER A 82 2.11 3.68 -24.37
CA SER A 82 1.07 3.28 -25.32
C SER A 82 0.63 4.48 -26.18
N LYS A 83 0.36 5.62 -25.54
CA LYS A 83 -0.05 6.84 -26.25
C LYS A 83 1.03 7.35 -27.21
N GLN A 84 2.30 7.30 -26.80
CA GLN A 84 3.42 7.70 -27.65
C GLN A 84 3.56 6.78 -28.87
N ASN A 85 3.44 5.46 -28.67
CA ASN A 85 3.47 4.49 -29.75
C ASN A 85 2.32 4.75 -30.74
N ASP A 86 1.10 4.97 -30.26
CA ASP A 86 -0.06 5.25 -31.13
C ASP A 86 0.16 6.51 -31.98
N GLN A 87 0.75 7.56 -31.39
CA GLN A 87 1.08 8.79 -32.11
C GLN A 87 2.17 8.56 -33.17
N GLN A 88 3.20 7.76 -32.86
CA GLN A 88 4.26 7.42 -33.80
C GLN A 88 3.72 6.59 -34.97
N TRP A 89 2.90 5.58 -34.70
CA TRP A 89 2.24 4.78 -35.73
C TRP A 89 1.35 5.67 -36.62
N ALA A 90 0.52 6.53 -36.04
CA ALA A 90 -0.33 7.45 -36.80
C ALA A 90 0.48 8.41 -37.69
N ALA A 91 1.66 8.86 -37.25
CA ALA A 91 2.55 9.68 -38.04
C ALA A 91 3.17 8.91 -39.22
N LEU A 92 3.64 7.67 -38.99
CA LEU A 92 4.17 6.80 -40.03
C LEU A 92 3.12 6.50 -41.11
N PHE A 93 1.91 6.09 -40.71
CA PHE A 93 0.82 5.83 -41.65
C PHE A 93 0.47 7.06 -42.50
N ARG A 94 0.47 8.26 -41.90
CA ARG A 94 0.24 9.52 -42.65
C ARG A 94 1.40 9.83 -43.60
N SER A 95 2.64 9.50 -43.24
CA SER A 95 3.79 9.70 -44.13
C SER A 95 3.69 8.80 -45.35
N ASP A 96 3.40 7.51 -45.16
CA ASP A 96 3.27 6.53 -46.24
C ASP A 96 2.12 6.90 -47.21
N LEU A 97 0.98 7.35 -46.69
CA LEU A 97 -0.15 7.82 -47.51
C LEU A 97 0.19 9.02 -48.40
N ASN A 98 1.19 9.82 -48.01
CA ASN A 98 1.58 11.03 -48.74
C ASN A 98 2.80 10.79 -49.66
N GLN A 99 3.32 9.57 -49.76
CA GLN A 99 4.36 9.23 -50.72
C GLN A 99 3.71 8.94 -52.09
N PRO A 100 4.22 9.54 -53.19
CA PRO A 100 3.75 9.22 -54.54
C PRO A 100 4.15 7.78 -54.91
N LEU A 101 3.24 7.09 -55.58
CA LEU A 101 3.40 5.71 -56.08
C LEU A 101 4.62 5.55 -57.00
#